data_AF-A0A9P6W8P9-F1
#
_entry.id   AF-A0A9P6W8P9-F1
#
_cell.length_a   1.000
_cell.length_b   1.000
_cell.length_c   1.000
_cell.angle_alpha   90.00
_cell.angle_beta   90.00
_cell.angle_gamma   90.00
#
_symmetry.space_group_name_H-M   'P 1'
#
loop_
_entity.id
_entity.type
_entity.pdbx_description
1 polymer ?
#
loop_
_entity_poly.entity_id
_entity_poly.type
_entity_poly.pdbx_seq_one_letter_code
_entity_poly.pdbx_strand_id
1 'polypeptide(L)'
;MRGILASLHRRRRLSLARRCDAETSKMPAPPMYRDPWAKREAWRKHPIFSNKAMFRNLFPGFGLGLAAFVAYVAYDETLNAAKKEHH
;
A
#
# COMPACT_ATOMS: atom_id res chain seq x y z
N MET A 1 -18.13 16.45 -37.80
CA MET A 1 -18.31 16.53 -36.32
C MET A 1 -18.55 15.18 -35.61
N ARG A 2 -18.74 14.03 -36.29
CA ARG A 2 -18.99 12.71 -35.64
C ARG A 2 -17.74 11.87 -35.33
N GLY A 3 -16.56 12.21 -35.87
CA GLY A 3 -15.33 11.43 -35.70
C GLY A 3 -14.59 11.61 -34.36
N ILE A 4 -14.86 12.72 -33.66
CA ILE A 4 -14.10 13.09 -32.44
C ILE A 4 -14.54 12.20 -31.26
N LEU A 5 -15.84 11.95 -31.09
CA LEU A 5 -16.35 11.08 -30.01
C LEU A 5 -15.86 9.63 -30.13
N ALA A 6 -15.77 9.07 -31.35
CA ALA A 6 -15.27 7.71 -31.57
C ALA A 6 -13.77 7.57 -31.27
N SER A 7 -13.01 8.67 -31.37
CA SER A 7 -11.57 8.69 -31.04
C SER A 7 -11.33 8.72 -29.53
N LEU A 8 -12.14 9.47 -28.77
CA LEU A 8 -12.03 9.52 -27.31
C LEU A 8 -12.41 8.19 -26.63
N HIS A 9 -13.43 7.48 -27.15
CA HIS A 9 -13.83 6.19 -26.58
C HIS A 9 -12.77 5.10 -26.79
N ARG A 10 -12.08 5.11 -27.94
CA ARG A 10 -10.95 4.19 -28.21
C ARG A 10 -9.73 4.49 -27.34
N ARG A 11 -9.46 5.77 -27.07
CA ARG A 11 -8.35 6.19 -26.18
C ARG A 11 -8.56 5.80 -24.73
N ARG A 12 -9.79 5.85 -24.21
CA ARG A 12 -10.08 5.37 -22.84
C ARG A 12 -9.81 3.87 -22.69
N ARG A 13 -10.23 3.04 -23.65
CA ARG A 13 -10.00 1.58 -23.61
C ARG A 13 -8.51 1.21 -23.63
N LEU A 14 -7.70 1.93 -24.42
CA LEU A 14 -6.24 1.75 -24.48
C LEU A 14 -5.49 2.28 -23.24
N SER A 15 -6.11 3.15 -22.43
CA SER A 15 -5.52 3.66 -21.19
C SER A 15 -5.78 2.78 -19.96
N LEU A 16 -6.87 1.99 -19.96
CA LEU A 16 -7.11 1.00 -18.91
C LEU A 16 -6.28 -0.27 -19.13
N ALA A 17 -6.14 -0.73 -20.38
CA ALA A 17 -5.33 -1.92 -20.69
C ALA A 17 -3.84 -1.75 -20.28
N ARG A 18 -3.28 -0.55 -20.42
CA ARG A 18 -1.90 -0.25 -19.99
C ARG A 18 -1.67 -0.25 -18.48
N ARG A 19 -2.71 -0.16 -17.65
CA ARG A 19 -2.54 -0.17 -16.18
C ARG A 19 -2.48 -1.58 -15.61
N CYS A 20 -2.98 -2.60 -16.31
CA CYS A 20 -2.91 -3.98 -15.83
C CYS A 20 -1.50 -4.60 -15.98
N ASP A 21 -0.69 -4.13 -16.94
CA ASP A 21 0.65 -4.69 -17.18
C ASP A 21 1.76 -4.05 -16.33
N ALA A 22 1.45 -3.00 -15.57
CA ALA A 22 2.47 -2.24 -14.82
C ALA A 22 2.79 -2.81 -13.43
N GLU A 23 2.04 -3.80 -12.92
CA GLU A 23 2.22 -4.34 -11.56
C GLU A 23 3.04 -5.64 -11.48
N THR A 24 3.65 -6.09 -12.58
CA THR A 24 4.47 -7.32 -12.62
C THR A 24 5.96 -7.09 -12.87
N SER A 25 6.45 -5.84 -12.91
CA SER A 25 7.83 -5.55 -13.32
C SER A 25 8.90 -5.74 -12.22
N LYS A 26 8.53 -6.10 -10.99
CA LYS A 26 9.52 -6.45 -9.95
C LYS A 26 9.90 -7.92 -10.00
N MET A 27 10.26 -8.42 -11.17
CA MET A 27 11.05 -9.65 -11.24
C MET A 27 12.49 -9.27 -10.87
N PRO A 28 13.01 -9.69 -9.70
CA PRO A 28 14.42 -9.49 -9.41
C PRO A 28 15.21 -10.15 -10.53
N ALA A 29 16.30 -9.51 -10.96
CA ALA A 29 17.21 -10.08 -11.96
C ALA A 29 17.49 -11.55 -11.60
N PRO A 30 17.49 -12.46 -12.59
CA PRO A 30 17.67 -13.88 -12.31
C PRO A 30 18.95 -14.04 -11.47
N PRO A 31 18.88 -14.76 -10.34
CA PRO A 31 20.03 -14.88 -9.47
C PRO A 31 21.19 -15.48 -10.27
N MET A 32 22.38 -14.88 -10.14
CA MET A 32 23.61 -15.34 -10.81
C MET A 32 23.90 -16.83 -10.54
N TYR A 33 23.38 -17.35 -9.43
CA TYR A 33 23.39 -18.77 -9.08
C TYR A 33 21.95 -19.31 -8.97
N ARG A 34 21.67 -20.40 -9.69
CA ARG A 34 20.38 -21.08 -9.68
C ARG A 34 20.48 -22.27 -8.74
N ASP A 35 19.93 -22.12 -7.53
CA ASP A 35 19.88 -23.19 -6.54
C ASP A 35 19.07 -24.40 -7.08
N PRO A 36 19.67 -25.61 -7.15
CA PRO A 36 19.00 -26.81 -7.64
C PRO A 36 17.83 -27.26 -6.75
N TRP A 37 17.76 -26.80 -5.49
CA TRP A 37 16.70 -27.14 -4.55
C TRP A 37 15.58 -26.11 -4.46
N ALA A 38 15.67 -25.00 -5.20
CA ALA A 38 14.69 -23.91 -5.14
C ALA A 38 13.25 -24.38 -5.37
N LYS A 39 13.03 -25.35 -6.28
CA LYS A 39 11.70 -25.93 -6.54
C LYS A 39 11.18 -26.74 -5.33
N ARG A 40 12.08 -27.39 -4.59
CA ARG A 40 11.75 -28.13 -3.37
C ARG A 40 11.52 -27.20 -2.19
N GLU A 41 12.21 -26.07 -2.10
CA GLU A 41 12.01 -25.08 -1.02
C GLU A 41 10.85 -24.12 -1.27
N ALA A 42 10.27 -24.12 -2.48
CA ALA A 42 9.18 -23.24 -2.87
C ALA A 42 7.96 -23.35 -1.93
N TRP A 43 7.66 -24.53 -1.39
CA TRP A 43 6.52 -24.70 -0.45
C TRP A 43 6.72 -23.94 0.87
N ARG A 44 7.96 -23.68 1.30
CA ARG A 44 8.27 -22.89 2.51
C ARG A 44 8.09 -21.39 2.29
N LYS A 45 8.23 -20.94 1.04
CA LYS A 45 8.09 -19.54 0.63
C LYS A 45 6.62 -19.20 0.38
N HIS A 46 5.74 -19.58 1.31
CA HIS A 46 4.32 -19.27 1.21
C HIS A 46 4.09 -17.78 1.52
N PRO A 47 3.27 -17.05 0.74
CA PRO A 47 3.04 -15.61 0.95
C PRO A 47 2.45 -15.27 2.32
N ILE A 48 1.76 -16.22 2.96
CA ILE A 48 1.23 -16.06 4.33
C ILE A 48 2.33 -15.90 5.38
N PHE A 49 3.51 -16.48 5.15
CA PHE A 49 4.66 -16.42 6.05
C PHE A 49 5.68 -15.37 5.60
N SER A 50 5.27 -14.43 4.74
CA SER A 50 6.13 -13.32 4.36
C SER A 50 6.36 -12.38 5.55
N ASN A 51 7.57 -11.85 5.68
CA ASN A 51 7.91 -10.87 6.72
C ASN A 51 6.92 -9.68 6.73
N LYS A 52 6.46 -9.26 5.54
CA LYS A 52 5.46 -8.19 5.41
C LYS A 52 4.14 -8.53 6.09
N ALA A 53 3.67 -9.78 5.97
CA ALA A 53 2.45 -10.23 6.64
C ALA A 53 2.65 -10.25 8.17
N MET A 54 3.80 -10.74 8.64
CA MET A 54 4.14 -10.74 10.07
C MET A 54 4.19 -9.32 10.67
N PHE A 55 4.87 -8.38 10.00
CA PHE A 55 4.97 -7.00 10.48
C PHE A 55 3.63 -6.27 10.52
N ARG A 56 2.73 -6.52 9.56
CA ARG A 56 1.39 -5.91 9.57
C ARG A 56 0.52 -6.42 10.72
N ASN A 57 0.77 -7.64 11.18
CA ASN A 57 0.05 -8.27 12.28
C ASN A 57 0.75 -8.11 13.64
N LEU A 58 1.93 -7.49 13.70
CA LEU A 58 2.72 -7.37 14.92
C LEU A 58 2.06 -6.48 15.98
N PHE A 59 1.31 -5.46 15.54
CA PHE A 59 0.61 -4.55 16.44
C PHE A 59 -0.88 -4.46 16.11
N PRO A 60 -1.68 -5.45 16.57
CA PRO A 60 -3.12 -5.35 16.46
C PRO A 60 -3.60 -4.12 17.24
N GLY A 61 -4.20 -3.16 16.55
CA GLY A 61 -4.74 -1.94 17.17
C GLY A 61 -3.78 -0.75 17.28
N PHE A 62 -2.53 -0.81 16.81
CA PHE A 62 -1.63 0.36 16.83
C PHE A 62 -2.17 1.56 16.05
N GLY A 63 -2.84 1.31 14.92
CA GLY A 63 -3.50 2.39 14.16
C GLY A 63 -4.61 3.08 14.94
N LEU A 64 -5.40 2.33 15.72
CA LEU A 64 -6.45 2.89 16.57
C LEU A 64 -5.88 3.62 17.78
N GLY A 65 -4.87 3.04 18.44
CA GLY A 65 -4.18 3.68 19.56
C GLY A 65 -3.53 5.00 19.14
N LEU A 66 -2.83 5.01 18.00
CA LEU A 66 -2.23 6.23 17.46
C LEU A 66 -3.29 7.28 17.08
N ALA A 67 -4.38 6.87 16.43
CA ALA A 67 -5.46 7.78 16.05
C ALA A 67 -6.13 8.41 17.28
N ALA A 68 -6.47 7.61 18.30
CA ALA A 68 -7.06 8.10 19.55
C ALA A 68 -6.10 9.04 20.29
N PHE A 69 -4.81 8.71 20.33
CA PHE A 69 -3.79 9.55 20.95
C PHE A 69 -3.67 10.91 20.26
N VAL A 70 -3.59 10.94 18.92
CA VAL A 70 -3.53 12.20 18.16
C VAL A 70 -4.81 13.03 18.36
N ALA A 71 -5.98 12.40 18.36
CA ALA A 71 -7.24 13.09 18.63
C ALA A 71 -7.27 13.68 20.04
N TYR A 72 -6.76 12.96 21.04
CA TYR A 72 -6.66 13.44 22.41
C TYR A 72 -5.70 14.63 22.54
N VAL A 73 -4.51 14.56 21.94
CA VAL A 73 -3.55 15.68 21.95
C VAL A 73 -4.12 16.91 21.27
N ALA A 74 -4.77 16.76 20.11
CA ALA A 74 -5.42 17.88 19.42
C ALA A 74 -6.57 18.49 20.27
N TYR A 75 -7.34 17.65 20.97
CA TYR A 75 -8.38 18.12 21.89
C TYR A 75 -7.78 18.86 23.10
N ASP A 76 -6.73 18.32 23.71
CA ASP A 76 -6.07 18.94 24.85
C ASP A 76 -5.41 20.27 24.47
N GLU A 77 -4.78 20.35 23.30
CA GLU A 77 -4.15 21.58 22.80
C GLU A 77 -5.19 22.67 22.51
N THR A 78 -6.35 22.32 21.93
CA THR A 78 -7.45 23.28 21.70
C THR A 78 -8.11 23.75 23.00
N LEU A 79 -8.30 22.87 23.98
CA LEU A 79 -8.79 23.27 25.31
C LEU A 79 -7.79 24.14 26.08
N ASN A 80 -6.50 23.79 26.03
CA ASN A 80 -5.46 24.55 26.71
C ASN A 80 -5.21 25.91 26.05
N ALA A 81 -5.39 26.02 24.73
CA ALA A 81 -5.39 27.30 24.02
C ALA A 81 -6.52 28.22 24.51
N ALA A 82 -7.75 27.69 24.66
CA ALA A 82 -8.88 28.47 25.16
C ALA A 82 -8.70 28.97 26.61
N LYS A 83 -7.97 28.22 27.46
CA LYS A 83 -7.67 28.64 28.85
C LYS A 83 -6.57 29.69 28.95
N LYS A 84 -5.65 29.76 27.99
CA LYS A 84 -4.54 30.75 27.97
C LYS A 84 -5.00 32.17 27.65
N GLU A 85 -6.16 32.34 27.02
CA GLU A 85 -6.76 33.65 26.71
C GLU A 85 -7.35 34.35 27.95
N HIS A 86 -7.50 33.65 29.08
CA HIS A 86 -8.14 34.15 30.30
C HIS A 86 -7.17 34.51 31.44
N HIS A 87 -5.86 34.61 31.17
CA HIS A 87 -4.85 35.11 32.11
C HIS A 87 -3.99 36.21 31.48
#